data_AF-A0A942K9C7-F1
#
_entry.id   AF-A0A942K9C7-F1
#
_cell.length_a   1.000
_cell.length_b   1.000
_cell.length_c   1.000
_cell.angle_alpha   90.00
_cell.angle_beta   90.00
_cell.angle_gamma   90.00
#
_symmetry.space_group_name_H-M   'P 1'
#
loop_
_entity.id
_entity.type
_entity.pdbx_description
1 polymer ?
#
loop_
_entity_poly.entity_id
_entity_poly.type
_entity_poly.pdbx_seq_one_letter_code
_entity_poly.pdbx_strand_id
1 'polypeptide(L)'
;MKEVLLAIQIEALPEGGFLATSEELPGLVAQGRTIAETLEIAQDVAVGLVESYLEHGDDLPPALKAASPGAGEVRVPVAVP
;
A
#
# COMPACT_ATOMS: atom_id res chain seq x y z
N MET A 1 3.77 13.22 -8.41
CA MET A 1 3.54 11.78 -8.19
C MET A 1 2.29 11.63 -7.34
N LYS A 2 1.52 10.56 -7.55
CA LYS A 2 0.28 10.31 -6.83
C LYS A 2 0.57 9.32 -5.72
N GLU A 3 0.26 9.71 -4.49
CA GLU A 3 0.38 8.82 -3.34
C GLU A 3 -0.93 8.05 -3.15
N VAL A 4 -0.80 6.77 -2.87
CA VAL A 4 -1.88 5.79 -2.70
C VAL A 4 -1.65 5.09 -1.39
N LEU A 5 -2.73 4.90 -0.62
CA LEU A 5 -2.71 4.05 0.55
C LEU A 5 -3.12 2.65 0.11
N LEU A 6 -2.29 1.66 0.43
CA LEU A 6 -2.50 0.26 0.14
C LEU A 6 -2.76 -0.49 1.44
N ALA A 7 -3.81 -1.31 1.49
CA ALA A 7 -4.05 -2.19 2.63
C ALA A 7 -3.06 -3.36 2.61
N ILE A 8 -2.27 -3.49 3.68
CA ILE A 8 -1.32 -4.59 3.89
C ILE A 8 -1.86 -5.52 4.98
N GLN A 9 -1.94 -6.80 4.66
CA GLN A 9 -2.16 -7.87 5.63
C GLN A 9 -0.81 -8.30 6.19
N ILE A 10 -0.71 -8.35 7.52
CA ILE A 10 0.51 -8.79 8.23
C ILE A 10 0.21 -10.07 9.00
N GLU A 11 1.01 -11.10 8.77
CA GLU A 11 0.93 -12.39 9.45
C GLU A 11 2.25 -12.73 10.12
N ALA A 12 2.20 -13.18 11.38
CA ALA A 12 3.39 -13.68 12.08
C ALA A 12 3.65 -15.13 11.64
N LEU A 13 4.91 -15.45 11.33
CA LEU A 13 5.28 -16.78 10.83
C LEU A 13 5.69 -17.74 11.96
N PRO A 14 5.40 -19.05 11.84
CA PRO A 14 5.76 -20.06 12.85
C PRO A 14 7.26 -20.14 13.17
N GLU A 15 8.10 -19.93 12.15
CA GLU A 15 9.56 -19.89 12.25
C GLU A 15 10.11 -18.56 12.82
N GLY A 16 9.24 -17.59 13.06
CA GLY A 16 9.57 -16.22 13.45
C GLY A 16 9.61 -15.24 12.28
N GLY A 17 9.42 -13.95 12.58
CA GLY A 17 9.29 -12.89 11.59
C GLY A 17 7.84 -12.68 11.13
N PHE A 18 7.68 -11.90 10.06
CA PHE A 18 6.39 -11.43 9.56
C PHE A 18 6.33 -11.46 8.03
N LEU A 19 5.19 -11.92 7.51
CA LEU A 19 4.81 -11.89 6.10
C LEU A 19 3.84 -10.72 5.86
N ALA A 20 4.07 -9.96 4.79
CA ALA A 20 3.19 -8.96 4.25
C ALA A 20 2.64 -9.39 2.90
N THR A 21 1.33 -9.28 2.74
CA THR A 21 0.62 -9.49 1.48
C THR A 21 -0.43 -8.40 1.28
N SER A 22 -0.96 -8.26 0.07
CA SER A 22 -2.07 -7.35 -0.21
C SER A 22 -3.01 -7.93 -1.25
N GLU A 23 -4.31 -7.94 -0.94
CA GLU A 23 -5.34 -8.28 -1.92
C GLU A 23 -5.56 -7.15 -2.95
N GLU A 24 -5.22 -5.92 -2.57
CA GLU A 24 -5.36 -4.72 -3.40
C GLU A 24 -4.27 -4.59 -4.48
N LEU A 25 -3.10 -5.19 -4.24
CA LEU A 25 -1.99 -5.26 -5.19
C LEU A 25 -1.52 -6.73 -5.35
N PRO A 26 -2.12 -7.47 -6.30
CA PRO A 26 -1.74 -8.84 -6.57
C PRO A 26 -0.25 -8.99 -6.86
N GLY A 27 0.37 -10.01 -6.25
CA GLY A 27 1.81 -10.26 -6.37
C GLY A 27 2.66 -9.56 -5.32
N LEU A 28 2.08 -8.66 -4.49
CA LEU A 28 2.80 -8.13 -3.33
C LEU A 28 2.97 -9.22 -2.28
N VAL A 29 4.22 -9.64 -2.10
CA VAL A 29 4.65 -10.55 -1.05
C VAL A 29 5.99 -10.06 -0.52
N ALA A 30 6.08 -9.83 0.79
CA ALA A 30 7.32 -9.40 1.46
C ALA A 30 7.46 -10.08 2.81
N GLN A 31 8.68 -10.41 3.22
CA GLN A 31 8.95 -11.04 4.51
C GLN A 31 10.12 -10.34 5.20
N GLY A 32 10.01 -10.15 6.51
CA GLY A 32 11.03 -9.52 7.33
C GLY A 32 11.03 -10.09 8.76
N ARG A 33 12.05 -9.72 9.54
CA ARG A 33 12.22 -10.17 10.93
C ARG A 33 11.37 -9.36 11.90
N THR A 34 11.01 -8.14 11.52
CA THR A 34 10.16 -7.22 12.30
C THR A 34 9.07 -6.64 11.42
N ILE A 35 7.96 -6.19 12.02
CA ILE A 35 6.87 -5.54 11.26
C ILE A 35 7.38 -4.33 10.47
N ALA A 36 8.24 -3.50 11.06
CA ALA A 36 8.78 -2.31 10.40
C ALA A 36 9.60 -2.67 9.16
N GLU A 37 10.52 -3.63 9.28
CA GLU A 37 11.32 -4.13 8.14
C GLU A 37 10.42 -4.78 7.07
N THR A 38 9.44 -5.60 7.46
CA THR A 38 8.52 -6.21 6.51
C THR A 38 7.73 -5.16 5.71
N LEU A 39 7.31 -4.06 6.37
CA LEU A 39 6.60 -2.96 5.70
C LEU A 39 7.51 -2.14 4.78
N GLU A 40 8.77 -1.95 5.15
CA GLU A 40 9.78 -1.31 4.28
C GLU A 40 9.98 -2.12 3.00
N ILE A 41 10.18 -3.44 3.13
CA ILE A 41 10.30 -4.34 1.98
C ILE A 41 9.01 -4.37 1.15
N ALA A 42 7.84 -4.38 1.81
CA ALA A 42 6.55 -4.35 1.12
C ALA A 42 6.35 -3.08 0.28
N GLN A 43 6.85 -1.93 0.76
CA GLN A 43 6.82 -0.67 0.02
C GLN A 43 7.70 -0.75 -1.23
N ASP A 44 8.93 -1.25 -1.10
CA ASP A 44 9.84 -1.42 -2.24
C ASP A 44 9.25 -2.38 -3.30
N VAL A 45 8.67 -3.49 -2.85
CA VAL A 45 7.97 -4.45 -3.73
C VAL A 45 6.78 -3.78 -4.43
N ALA A 46 5.99 -2.97 -3.71
CA ALA A 46 4.85 -2.27 -4.29
C ALA A 46 5.27 -1.31 -5.41
N VAL A 47 6.37 -0.55 -5.22
CA VAL A 47 6.92 0.33 -6.26
C VAL A 47 7.33 -0.47 -7.49
N GLY A 48 8.12 -1.54 -7.31
CA GLY A 48 8.57 -2.37 -8.42
C GLY A 48 7.43 -3.04 -9.19
N LEU A 49 6.36 -3.46 -8.48
CA LEU A 49 5.17 -4.00 -9.14
C LEU A 49 4.47 -2.93 -9.98
N VAL A 50 4.27 -1.72 -9.43
CA VAL A 50 3.64 -0.62 -10.17
C VAL A 50 4.46 -0.24 -11.40
N GLU A 51 5.77 -0.16 -11.28
CA GLU A 51 6.67 0.07 -12.42
C GLU A 51 6.49 -1.01 -13.49
N SER A 52 6.46 -2.29 -13.09
CA SER A 52 6.20 -3.41 -13.99
C SER A 52 4.86 -3.28 -14.72
N TYR A 53 3.76 -2.96 -14.03
CA TYR A 53 2.46 -2.72 -14.68
C TYR A 53 2.57 -1.64 -15.77
N LEU A 54 3.26 -0.54 -15.48
CA LEU A 54 3.42 0.58 -16.42
C LEU A 54 4.30 0.21 -17.61
N GLU A 55 5.39 -0.54 -17.40
CA GLU A 55 6.32 -0.96 -18.45
C GLU A 55 5.67 -1.94 -19.44
N HIS A 56 4.82 -2.84 -18.94
CA HIS A 56 4.13 -3.84 -19.76
C HIS A 56 2.83 -3.32 -20.38
N GLY A 57 2.39 -2.12 -20.01
CA GLY A 57 1.12 -1.53 -20.46
C GLY A 57 -0.09 -2.22 -19.84
N ASP A 58 0.09 -2.89 -18.70
CA ASP A 58 -0.97 -3.55 -17.97
C ASP A 58 -1.82 -2.54 -17.20
N ASP A 59 -3.10 -2.87 -17.04
CA ASP A 59 -4.02 -2.06 -16.26
C ASP A 59 -3.70 -2.14 -14.77
N LEU A 60 -3.41 -0.99 -14.15
CA LEU A 60 -3.23 -0.93 -12.69
C LEU A 60 -4.47 -1.45 -11.94
N PRO A 61 -4.29 -2.15 -10.81
CA PRO A 61 -5.38 -2.53 -9.93
C PRO A 61 -6.26 -1.35 -9.51
N PRO A 62 -7.58 -1.57 -9.28
CA PRO A 62 -8.53 -0.51 -8.94
C PRO A 62 -8.11 0.33 -7.73
N ALA A 63 -7.52 -0.29 -6.69
CA ALA A 63 -7.05 0.41 -5.49
C ALA A 63 -6.03 1.50 -5.80
N LEU A 64 -5.12 1.26 -6.75
CA LEU A 64 -4.10 2.22 -7.16
C LEU A 64 -4.65 3.30 -8.11
N LYS A 65 -5.68 2.96 -8.90
CA LYS A 65 -6.41 3.92 -9.73
C LYS A 65 -7.23 4.90 -8.87
N ALA A 66 -7.81 4.41 -7.76
CA ALA A 66 -8.84 5.10 -6.98
C ALA A 66 -8.37 6.24 -6.07
N ALA A 67 -7.06 6.50 -5.91
CA ALA A 67 -6.61 7.68 -5.16
C ALA A 67 -6.92 8.98 -5.91
N SER A 68 -8.17 9.38 -5.87
CA SER A 68 -8.54 10.77 -6.07
C SER A 68 -8.06 11.53 -4.83
N PRO A 69 -7.37 12.68 -4.96
CA PRO A 69 -7.19 13.57 -3.82
C PRO A 69 -8.57 13.84 -3.24
N GLY A 70 -8.76 13.53 -1.97
CA GLY A 70 -10.07 13.49 -1.31
C GLY A 70 -10.88 14.76 -1.55
N ALA A 71 -11.78 14.71 -2.53
CA ALA A 71 -12.85 15.67 -2.66
C ALA A 71 -13.98 15.18 -1.76
N GLY A 72 -13.97 15.65 -0.52
CA GLY A 72 -15.01 15.38 0.48
C GLY A 72 -15.30 16.64 1.29
N GLU A 73 -16.49 16.73 1.88
CA GLU A 73 -16.83 17.80 2.82
C GLU A 73 -16.06 17.56 4.13
N VAL A 74 -15.13 18.46 4.48
CA VAL A 74 -14.39 18.44 5.75
C VAL A 74 -14.86 19.61 6.60
N ARG A 75 -15.31 19.33 7.83
CA ARG A 75 -15.69 20.36 8.81
C ARG A 75 -14.52 20.64 9.75
N VAL A 76 -14.12 21.89 9.83
CA VAL A 76 -13.03 22.37 10.69
C VAL A 76 -13.63 23.13 11.88
N PRO A 77 -13.14 22.92 13.12
CA PRO A 77 -13.63 23.67 14.27
C PRO A 77 -13.30 25.16 14.15
N VAL A 78 -14.29 26.03 14.41
CA VAL A 78 -14.14 27.49 14.41
C VAL A 78 -14.54 28.02 15.79
N ALA A 79 -13.68 28.82 16.41
CA ALA A 79 -14.01 29.53 17.64
C ALA A 79 -14.88 30.75 17.31
N VAL A 80 -16.05 30.85 17.95
CA VAL A 80 -16.98 31.98 17.79
C VAL A 80 -16.92 32.82 19.07
N PRO A 81 -16.73 34.16 18.99
CA PRO A 81 -16.63 35.05 20.14
C PRO A 81 -17.96 35.30 20.87
#